data_AF-A0A183P6Z9-F1
#
_entry.id   AF-A0A183P6Z9-F1
#
_cell.length_a   1.000
_cell.length_b   1.000
_cell.length_c   1.000
_cell.angle_alpha   90.00
_cell.angle_beta   90.00
_cell.angle_gamma   90.00
#
_symmetry.space_group_name_H-M   'P 1'
#
loop_
_entity.id
_entity.type
_entity.pdbx_description
1 polymer ?
#
loop_
_entity_poly.entity_id
_entity_poly.type
_entity_poly.pdbx_seq_one_letter_code
_entity_poly.pdbx_strand_id
1 'polypeptide(L)'
;MEKGLNNMLLSRNYKVVKHKRSQSTAVTTYKSQDNRQPMNTVGFQFLSHKNYYPLMIDSITHQLDLIEKFVSVIEQMTDARQSYSIAIKNVCQSFKESVEKVESIKKDSDTNNNNEILYNFWHVFIEKFQNEAELHENVIQETKAKVVTPLLCIVKHRRQQISRLKAFRTSTDYTLKECAEKVNELQSNYAEMYRIHREILQTKAIKDLLNAHNSYVLQLHMTNAMKAYYHNLVLPQLMQVS
;
A
#
# COMPACT_ATOMS: atom_id res chain seq x y z
N MET A 1 21.30 40.52 88.03
CA MET A 1 22.18 41.59 87.49
C MET A 1 23.39 40.90 86.90
N GLU A 2 23.43 40.83 85.56
CA GLU A 2 24.51 41.44 84.73
C GLU A 2 25.88 40.79 84.95
N LYS A 3 26.70 40.36 83.98
CA LYS A 3 26.81 40.42 82.51
C LYS A 3 27.90 39.34 82.24
N GLY A 4 27.92 38.63 81.12
CA GLY A 4 28.49 39.18 79.90
C GLY A 4 29.32 38.10 79.20
N LEU A 5 29.18 38.09 77.87
CA LEU A 5 29.83 37.23 76.89
C LEU A 5 31.35 37.12 77.05
N ASN A 6 31.91 35.98 76.65
CA ASN A 6 32.99 36.00 75.65
C ASN A 6 33.07 34.71 74.83
N ASN A 7 32.77 34.87 73.54
CA ASN A 7 33.07 33.97 72.43
C ASN A 7 34.58 33.99 72.16
N MET A 8 35.20 32.83 71.93
CA MET A 8 36.08 32.60 70.76
C MET A 8 36.64 31.17 70.77
N LEU A 9 37.02 30.70 69.57
CA LEU A 9 37.65 29.42 69.20
C LEU A 9 36.61 28.32 68.89
N LEU A 10 36.48 27.75 67.69
CA LEU A 10 37.34 27.75 66.52
C LEU A 10 36.48 27.45 65.27
N SER A 11 36.84 28.10 64.17
CA SER A 11 36.42 27.84 62.79
C SER A 11 36.64 26.37 62.37
N ARG A 12 35.63 25.76 61.74
CA ARG A 12 35.87 24.78 60.66
C ARG A 12 34.73 24.76 59.65
N ASN A 13 35.01 25.40 58.53
CA ASN A 13 34.26 25.36 57.29
C ASN A 13 34.09 23.93 56.77
N TYR A 14 32.85 23.47 56.60
CA TYR A 14 32.52 22.44 55.61
C TYR A 14 31.34 22.89 54.76
N LYS A 15 31.71 23.36 53.57
CA LYS A 15 30.83 23.74 52.46
C LYS A 15 30.31 22.43 51.83
N VAL A 16 29.13 21.96 52.24
CA VAL A 16 28.52 20.78 51.60
C VAL A 16 27.92 21.21 50.26
N VAL A 17 28.58 20.73 49.21
CA VAL A 17 28.20 20.82 47.80
C VAL A 17 26.80 20.23 47.61
N LYS A 18 25.80 21.08 47.32
CA LYS A 18 24.49 20.63 46.84
C LYS A 18 24.68 20.02 45.44
N HIS A 19 24.73 18.68 45.36
CA HIS A 19 24.60 17.99 44.08
C HIS A 19 23.21 18.29 43.51
N LYS A 20 23.18 19.08 42.43
CA LYS A 20 22.02 19.21 41.54
C LYS A 20 21.67 17.81 41.04
N ARG A 21 20.56 17.27 41.55
CA ARG A 21 19.89 16.11 40.97
C ARG A 21 19.33 16.57 39.62
N SER A 22 20.00 16.16 38.54
CA SER A 22 19.52 16.37 37.17
C SER A 22 18.19 15.64 36.99
N GLN A 23 17.08 16.34 37.24
CA GLN A 23 15.78 15.95 36.71
C GLN A 23 15.80 16.26 35.22
N SER A 24 16.19 15.27 34.41
CA SER A 24 15.94 15.28 32.98
C SER A 24 14.61 14.57 32.72
N THR A 25 13.51 15.22 33.11
CA THR A 25 12.17 14.90 32.62
C THR A 25 11.95 15.77 31.40
N ALA A 26 12.54 15.39 30.28
CA ALA A 26 12.10 15.89 28.98
C ALA A 26 10.76 15.21 28.68
N VAL A 27 9.68 15.75 29.25
CA VAL A 27 8.33 15.53 28.76
C VAL A 27 8.25 16.24 27.42
N THR A 28 8.45 15.50 26.33
CA THR A 28 8.14 15.98 25.00
C THR A 28 6.62 16.17 24.93
N THR A 29 6.18 17.35 25.34
CA THR A 29 4.81 17.80 25.17
C THR A 29 4.64 18.02 23.68
N TYR A 30 4.06 17.05 22.99
CA TYR A 30 3.59 17.23 21.63
C TYR A 30 2.50 18.31 21.67
N LYS A 31 2.88 19.55 21.36
CA LYS A 31 1.92 20.61 21.04
C LYS A 31 1.18 20.16 19.78
N SER A 32 -0.07 19.75 19.97
CA SER A 32 -1.05 19.57 18.90
C SER A 32 -1.35 20.95 18.30
N GLN A 33 -0.79 21.22 17.12
CA GLN A 33 -1.15 22.38 16.33
C GLN A 33 -0.81 22.09 14.86
N ASP A 34 -1.73 21.43 14.14
CA ASP A 34 -2.43 22.11 13.05
C ASP A 34 -3.65 21.29 12.60
N ASN A 35 -4.78 21.99 12.51
CA ASN A 35 -6.11 21.44 12.44
C ASN A 35 -6.59 21.42 10.99
N ARG A 36 -5.96 20.58 10.16
CA ARG A 36 -6.45 20.22 8.81
C ARG A 36 -6.04 18.79 8.47
N GLN A 37 -6.64 17.80 9.14
CA GLN A 37 -6.61 16.44 8.59
C GLN A 37 -7.57 16.40 7.39
N PRO A 38 -7.12 15.98 6.20
CA PRO A 38 -8.01 15.75 5.09
C PRO A 38 -9.01 14.66 5.52
N MET A 39 -10.29 14.88 5.22
CA MET A 39 -11.42 14.02 5.62
C MET A 39 -11.23 12.51 5.29
N ASN A 40 -10.28 12.18 4.42
CA ASN A 40 -9.86 10.81 4.08
C ASN A 40 -9.11 10.07 5.19
N THR A 41 -8.47 10.77 6.14
CA THR A 41 -7.67 10.13 7.22
C THR A 41 -8.53 9.31 8.17
N VAL A 42 -9.79 9.74 8.38
CA VAL A 42 -10.70 9.14 9.37
C VAL A 42 -11.29 7.81 8.86
N GLY A 43 -11.62 7.72 7.57
CA GLY A 43 -12.25 6.53 6.98
C GLY A 43 -11.34 5.30 6.99
N PHE A 44 -10.06 5.46 6.65
CA PHE A 44 -9.10 4.37 6.68
C PHE A 44 -8.76 3.95 8.11
N GLN A 45 -8.71 4.86 9.08
CA GLN A 45 -8.40 4.49 10.47
C GLN A 45 -9.41 3.51 11.09
N PHE A 46 -10.69 3.56 10.70
CA PHE A 46 -11.69 2.55 11.10
C PHE A 46 -11.44 1.15 10.51
N LEU A 47 -10.87 1.10 9.30
CA LEU A 47 -10.56 -0.16 8.60
C LEU A 47 -9.26 -0.82 9.10
N SER A 48 -8.53 -0.15 9.99
CA SER A 48 -7.30 -0.65 10.60
C SER A 48 -7.55 -1.73 11.66
N HIS A 49 -8.80 -1.87 12.12
CA HIS A 49 -9.17 -2.88 13.11
C HIS A 49 -8.94 -4.30 12.57
N LYS A 50 -8.51 -5.22 13.44
CA LYS A 50 -8.20 -6.63 13.11
C LYS A 50 -9.33 -7.33 12.33
N ASN A 51 -10.57 -6.95 12.59
CA ASN A 51 -11.75 -7.57 11.96
C ASN A 51 -12.06 -7.03 10.55
N TYR A 52 -11.64 -5.81 10.21
CA TYR A 52 -11.97 -5.19 8.92
C TYR A 52 -10.86 -5.34 7.88
N TYR A 53 -9.63 -5.63 8.32
CA TYR A 53 -8.51 -5.83 7.40
C TYR A 53 -8.68 -7.01 6.43
N PRO A 54 -9.13 -8.21 6.85
CA PRO A 54 -9.38 -9.30 5.91
C PRO A 54 -10.40 -8.89 4.84
N LEU A 55 -11.49 -8.24 5.26
CA LEU A 55 -12.55 -7.74 4.37
C LEU A 55 -12.02 -6.69 3.38
N MET A 56 -11.15 -5.78 3.83
CA MET A 56 -10.51 -4.80 2.95
C MET A 56 -9.63 -5.49 1.91
N ILE A 57 -8.78 -6.41 2.33
CA ILE A 57 -7.87 -7.12 1.44
C ILE A 57 -8.65 -7.93 0.40
N ASP A 58 -9.72 -8.60 0.83
CA ASP A 58 -10.59 -9.37 -0.05
C ASP A 58 -11.31 -8.46 -1.04
N SER A 59 -11.84 -7.32 -0.58
CA SER A 59 -12.46 -6.31 -1.44
C SER A 59 -11.49 -5.77 -2.49
N ILE A 60 -10.27 -5.39 -2.10
CA ILE A 60 -9.27 -4.87 -3.04
C ILE A 60 -8.86 -5.97 -4.03
N THR A 61 -8.66 -7.20 -3.55
CA THR A 61 -8.28 -8.33 -4.40
C THR A 61 -9.38 -8.62 -5.43
N HIS A 62 -10.64 -8.63 -4.99
CA HIS A 62 -11.79 -8.81 -5.88
C HIS A 62 -11.89 -7.70 -6.94
N GLN A 63 -11.66 -6.45 -6.57
CA GLN A 63 -11.61 -5.32 -7.51
C GLN A 63 -10.50 -5.49 -8.56
N LEU A 64 -9.31 -5.96 -8.15
CA LEU A 64 -8.21 -6.21 -9.08
C LEU A 64 -8.53 -7.36 -10.05
N ASP A 65 -9.15 -8.43 -9.57
CA ASP A 65 -9.56 -9.56 -10.41
C ASP A 65 -10.65 -9.14 -11.42
N LEU A 66 -11.54 -8.22 -11.02
CA LEU A 66 -12.54 -7.66 -11.94
C LEU A 66 -11.89 -6.80 -13.03
N ILE A 67 -10.84 -6.03 -12.71
CA ILE A 67 -10.06 -5.28 -13.70
C ILE A 67 -9.38 -6.24 -14.67
N GLU A 68 -8.81 -7.34 -14.21
CA GLU A 68 -8.19 -8.34 -15.10
C GLU A 68 -9.21 -9.00 -16.03
N LYS A 69 -10.40 -9.33 -15.52
CA LYS A 69 -11.50 -9.83 -16.36
C LYS A 69 -11.89 -8.80 -17.42
N PHE A 70 -11.97 -7.53 -17.04
CA PHE A 70 -12.28 -6.45 -17.99
C PHE A 70 -11.19 -6.30 -19.06
N VAL A 71 -9.91 -6.39 -18.68
CA VAL A 71 -8.79 -6.42 -19.63
C VAL A 71 -8.92 -7.60 -20.59
N SER A 72 -9.21 -8.80 -20.10
CA SER A 72 -9.39 -9.98 -20.94
C SER A 72 -10.55 -9.81 -21.94
N VAL A 73 -11.65 -9.18 -21.53
CA VAL A 73 -12.77 -8.87 -22.44
C VAL A 73 -12.33 -7.87 -23.52
N ILE A 74 -11.56 -6.83 -23.15
CA ILE A 74 -11.03 -5.87 -24.12
C ILE A 74 -10.08 -6.56 -25.11
N GLU A 75 -9.22 -7.46 -24.64
CA GLU A 75 -8.31 -8.22 -25.50
C GLU A 75 -9.09 -9.05 -26.54
N GLN A 76 -10.11 -9.79 -26.09
CA GLN A 76 -11.01 -10.53 -26.99
C GLN A 76 -11.72 -9.61 -28.00
N MET A 77 -12.16 -8.42 -27.56
CA MET A 77 -12.75 -7.43 -28.46
C MET A 77 -11.73 -6.91 -29.48
N THR A 78 -10.47 -6.69 -29.09
CA THR A 78 -9.42 -6.29 -30.03
C THR A 78 -9.08 -7.40 -31.03
N ASP A 79 -9.08 -8.66 -30.61
CA ASP A 79 -8.83 -9.80 -31.50
C ASP A 79 -9.97 -10.01 -32.51
N ALA A 80 -11.21 -9.82 -32.07
CA ALA A 80 -12.38 -9.81 -32.95
C ALA A 80 -12.29 -8.68 -34.00
N ARG A 81 -11.90 -7.46 -33.57
CA ARG A 81 -11.67 -6.33 -34.49
C ARG A 81 -10.51 -6.59 -35.45
N GLN A 82 -9.45 -7.24 -35.00
CA GLN A 82 -8.30 -7.62 -35.83
C GLN A 82 -8.76 -8.57 -36.94
N SER A 83 -9.52 -9.60 -36.58
CA SER A 83 -10.08 -10.57 -37.53
C SER A 83 -10.99 -9.88 -38.55
N TYR A 84 -11.81 -8.93 -38.12
CA TYR A 84 -12.67 -8.14 -38.99
C TYR A 84 -11.88 -7.25 -39.97
N SER A 85 -10.85 -6.54 -39.49
CA SER A 85 -9.97 -5.72 -40.34
C SER A 85 -9.27 -6.57 -41.40
N ILE A 86 -8.76 -7.75 -41.03
CA ILE A 86 -8.13 -8.69 -41.96
C ILE A 86 -9.13 -9.17 -43.01
N ALA A 87 -10.35 -9.53 -42.61
CA ALA A 87 -11.39 -9.97 -43.54
C ALA A 87 -11.73 -8.88 -44.57
N ILE A 88 -11.89 -7.62 -44.13
CA ILE A 88 -12.12 -6.48 -45.05
C ILE A 88 -10.94 -6.32 -46.01
N LYS A 89 -9.70 -6.33 -45.51
CA LYS A 89 -8.50 -6.19 -46.35
C LYS A 89 -8.44 -7.27 -47.43
N ASN A 90 -8.75 -8.52 -47.09
CA ASN A 90 -8.79 -9.64 -48.03
C ASN A 90 -9.89 -9.47 -49.10
N VAL A 91 -11.06 -9.01 -48.70
CA VAL A 91 -12.18 -8.72 -49.62
C VAL A 91 -11.80 -7.59 -50.57
N CYS A 92 -11.29 -6.47 -50.06
CA CYS A 92 -10.80 -5.36 -50.88
C CYS A 92 -9.72 -5.81 -51.87
N GLN A 93 -8.78 -6.65 -51.43
CA GLN A 93 -7.72 -7.19 -52.29
C GLN A 93 -8.28 -8.07 -53.41
N SER A 94 -9.21 -8.98 -53.07
CA SER A 94 -9.87 -9.85 -54.06
C SER A 94 -10.63 -9.06 -55.11
N PHE A 95 -11.31 -7.99 -54.68
CA PHE A 95 -12.01 -7.09 -55.61
C PHE A 95 -11.05 -6.32 -56.52
N LYS A 96 -9.94 -5.79 -55.99
CA LYS A 96 -8.91 -5.11 -56.81
C LYS A 96 -8.35 -6.04 -57.88
N GLU A 97 -7.97 -7.26 -57.51
CA GLU A 97 -7.47 -8.27 -58.46
C GLU A 97 -8.51 -8.64 -59.52
N SER A 98 -9.79 -8.70 -59.15
CA SER A 98 -10.87 -8.96 -60.10
C SER A 98 -11.05 -7.81 -61.10
N VAL A 99 -10.94 -6.57 -60.64
CA VAL A 99 -11.06 -5.38 -61.50
C VAL A 99 -9.88 -5.29 -62.46
N GLU A 100 -8.64 -5.50 -61.99
CA GLU A 100 -7.43 -5.53 -62.83
C GLU A 100 -7.51 -6.60 -63.93
N LYS A 101 -8.04 -7.79 -63.61
CA LYS A 101 -8.29 -8.84 -64.60
C LYS A 101 -9.29 -8.40 -65.67
N VAL A 102 -10.41 -7.80 -65.28
CA VAL A 102 -11.43 -7.31 -66.24
C VAL A 102 -10.89 -6.16 -67.11
N GLU A 103 -10.06 -5.30 -66.55
CA GLU A 103 -9.45 -4.18 -67.26
C GLU A 103 -8.41 -4.64 -68.29
N SER A 104 -7.65 -5.71 -67.98
CA SER A 104 -6.75 -6.35 -68.95
C SER A 104 -7.49 -6.99 -70.15
N ILE A 105 -8.76 -7.38 -69.98
CA ILE A 105 -9.62 -7.93 -71.04
C ILE A 105 -10.26 -6.83 -71.90
N LYS A 106 -10.47 -5.62 -71.35
CA LYS A 106 -11.17 -4.51 -72.03
C LYS A 106 -10.28 -3.63 -72.93
N LYS A 107 -8.95 -3.79 -72.91
CA LYS A 107 -8.03 -3.05 -73.81
C LYS A 107 -8.26 -3.31 -75.30
N ASP A 108 -9.12 -4.27 -75.65
CA ASP A 108 -9.46 -4.64 -77.03
C ASP A 108 -10.79 -4.03 -77.55
N SER A 109 -11.54 -3.23 -76.78
CA SER A 109 -12.81 -2.66 -77.26
C SER A 109 -13.11 -1.25 -76.74
N ASP A 110 -13.24 -0.30 -77.67
CA ASP A 110 -13.71 1.07 -77.44
C ASP A 110 -15.14 1.08 -76.88
N THR A 111 -15.33 1.35 -75.57
CA THR A 111 -16.70 1.53 -75.03
C THR A 111 -16.78 2.44 -73.78
N ASN A 112 -17.20 3.70 -74.03
CA ASN A 112 -18.31 4.45 -73.42
C ASN A 112 -18.23 4.94 -71.94
N ASN A 113 -18.49 6.26 -71.75
CA ASN A 113 -18.46 7.07 -70.50
C ASN A 113 -19.16 6.47 -69.26
N ASN A 114 -20.23 5.66 -69.42
CA ASN A 114 -20.94 5.07 -68.28
C ASN A 114 -20.10 4.01 -67.53
N ASN A 115 -19.12 3.41 -68.20
CA ASN A 115 -18.17 2.50 -67.56
C ASN A 115 -17.21 3.25 -66.62
N GLU A 116 -16.88 4.50 -66.93
CA GLU A 116 -15.95 5.32 -66.14
C GLU A 116 -16.58 5.77 -64.81
N ILE A 117 -17.86 6.15 -64.82
CA ILE A 117 -18.60 6.53 -63.59
C ILE A 117 -18.71 5.32 -62.65
N LEU A 118 -19.06 4.15 -63.17
CA LEU A 118 -19.14 2.92 -62.37
C LEU A 118 -17.76 2.52 -61.82
N TYR A 119 -16.71 2.62 -62.64
CA TYR A 119 -15.34 2.33 -62.24
C TYR A 119 -14.86 3.28 -61.13
N ASN A 120 -15.13 4.58 -61.25
CA ASN A 120 -14.82 5.57 -60.23
C ASN A 120 -15.60 5.31 -58.93
N PHE A 121 -16.90 5.03 -59.01
CA PHE A 121 -17.70 4.64 -57.84
C PHE A 121 -17.12 3.40 -57.14
N TRP A 122 -16.73 2.38 -57.91
CA TRP A 122 -16.10 1.17 -57.38
C TRP A 122 -14.77 1.45 -56.69
N HIS A 123 -13.91 2.30 -57.26
CA HIS A 123 -12.65 2.69 -56.63
C HIS A 123 -12.87 3.42 -55.31
N VAL A 124 -13.76 4.41 -55.28
CA VAL A 124 -14.10 5.15 -54.06
C VAL A 124 -14.67 4.19 -53.01
N PHE A 125 -15.51 3.23 -53.41
CA PHE A 125 -16.04 2.21 -52.50
C PHE A 125 -14.93 1.36 -51.88
N ILE A 126 -14.01 0.81 -52.67
CA ILE A 126 -12.90 0.00 -52.17
C ILE A 126 -11.95 0.82 -51.28
N GLU A 127 -11.64 2.06 -51.67
CA GLU A 127 -10.83 2.97 -50.87
C GLU A 127 -11.46 3.23 -49.49
N LYS A 128 -12.78 3.47 -49.44
CA LYS A 128 -13.50 3.66 -48.17
C LYS A 128 -13.40 2.44 -47.25
N PHE A 129 -13.57 1.23 -47.78
CA PHE A 129 -13.43 0.01 -46.99
C PHE A 129 -11.98 -0.24 -46.53
N GLN A 130 -10.98 0.11 -47.35
CA GLN A 130 -9.59 0.04 -46.93
C GLN A 130 -9.27 1.02 -45.79
N ASN A 131 -9.76 2.26 -45.90
CA ASN A 131 -9.64 3.26 -44.84
C ASN A 131 -10.33 2.81 -43.54
N GLU A 132 -11.50 2.18 -43.62
CA GLU A 132 -12.19 1.61 -42.44
C GLU A 132 -11.39 0.46 -41.80
N ALA A 133 -10.79 -0.41 -42.61
CA ALA A 133 -9.95 -1.49 -42.09
C ALA A 133 -8.68 -0.97 -41.40
N GLU A 134 -8.08 0.11 -41.92
CA GLU A 134 -6.95 0.80 -41.30
C GLU A 134 -7.37 1.52 -40.01
N LEU A 135 -8.55 2.15 -39.99
CA LEU A 135 -9.12 2.75 -38.78
C LEU A 135 -9.29 1.71 -37.66
N HIS A 136 -9.79 0.51 -37.98
CA HIS A 136 -9.87 -0.58 -37.01
C HIS A 136 -8.51 -0.99 -36.45
N GLU A 137 -7.48 -1.07 -37.28
CA GLU A 137 -6.11 -1.37 -36.85
C GLU A 137 -5.60 -0.29 -35.88
N ASN A 138 -5.80 0.99 -36.22
CA ASN A 138 -5.41 2.11 -35.37
C ASN A 138 -6.12 2.06 -34.01
N VAL A 139 -7.43 1.80 -34.00
CA VAL A 139 -8.22 1.66 -32.76
C VAL A 139 -7.71 0.50 -31.91
N ILE A 140 -7.31 -0.63 -32.51
CA ILE A 140 -6.73 -1.76 -31.78
C ILE A 140 -5.42 -1.35 -31.11
N GLN A 141 -4.51 -0.71 -31.85
CA GLN A 141 -3.22 -0.26 -31.34
C GLN A 141 -3.41 0.76 -30.20
N GLU A 142 -4.29 1.74 -30.39
CA GLU A 142 -4.61 2.72 -29.36
C GLU A 142 -5.24 2.09 -28.12
N THR A 143 -6.15 1.14 -28.29
CA THR A 143 -6.79 0.44 -27.16
C THR A 143 -5.76 -0.36 -26.36
N LYS A 144 -4.85 -1.07 -27.03
CA LYS A 144 -3.77 -1.82 -26.38
C LYS A 144 -2.81 -0.89 -25.61
N ALA A 145 -2.41 0.22 -26.22
CA ALA A 145 -1.46 1.16 -25.64
C ALA A 145 -2.06 2.02 -24.51
N LYS A 146 -3.29 2.53 -24.69
CA LYS A 146 -3.92 3.51 -23.77
C LYS A 146 -4.78 2.86 -22.70
N VAL A 147 -5.25 1.62 -22.88
CA VAL A 147 -6.19 0.96 -21.95
C VAL A 147 -5.62 -0.32 -21.38
N VAL A 148 -5.30 -1.31 -22.21
CA VAL A 148 -4.84 -2.64 -21.74
C VAL A 148 -3.54 -2.53 -20.95
N THR A 149 -2.52 -1.90 -21.53
CA THR A 149 -1.19 -1.81 -20.90
C THR A 149 -1.22 -1.04 -19.57
N PRO A 150 -1.87 0.14 -19.47
CA PRO A 150 -1.99 0.85 -18.19
C PRO A 150 -2.78 0.07 -17.14
N LEU A 151 -3.88 -0.59 -17.50
CA LEU A 151 -4.67 -1.37 -16.55
C LEU A 151 -3.88 -2.55 -15.98
N LEU A 152 -3.15 -3.29 -16.83
CA LEU A 152 -2.26 -4.38 -16.38
C LEU A 152 -1.16 -3.86 -15.45
N CYS A 153 -0.59 -2.69 -15.76
CA CYS A 153 0.41 -2.05 -14.91
C CYS A 153 -0.16 -1.69 -13.52
N ILE A 154 -1.36 -1.10 -13.48
CA ILE A 154 -2.09 -0.78 -12.25
C ILE A 154 -2.33 -2.04 -11.42
N VAL A 155 -2.84 -3.11 -12.05
CA VAL A 155 -3.10 -4.38 -11.35
C VAL A 155 -1.83 -4.96 -10.76
N LYS A 156 -0.76 -5.05 -11.55
CA LYS A 156 0.55 -5.55 -11.09
C LYS A 156 1.08 -4.76 -9.90
N HIS A 157 1.06 -3.43 -10.01
CA HIS A 157 1.54 -2.55 -8.95
C HIS A 157 0.71 -2.70 -7.67
N ARG A 158 -0.63 -2.72 -7.79
CA ARG A 158 -1.55 -2.89 -6.66
C ARG A 158 -1.38 -4.24 -5.98
N ARG A 159 -1.20 -5.34 -6.74
CA ARG A 159 -0.89 -6.66 -6.15
C ARG A 159 0.42 -6.66 -5.38
N GLN A 160 1.45 -6.00 -5.91
CA GLN A 160 2.73 -5.87 -5.20
C GLN A 160 2.57 -5.08 -3.89
N GLN A 161 1.80 -3.99 -3.89
CA GLN A 161 1.49 -3.22 -2.68
C GLN A 161 0.76 -4.07 -1.63
N ILE A 162 -0.28 -4.81 -2.03
CA ILE A 162 -1.02 -5.71 -1.14
C ILE A 162 -0.11 -6.77 -0.55
N SER A 163 0.77 -7.36 -1.36
CA SER A 163 1.72 -8.37 -0.90
C SER A 163 2.68 -7.81 0.15
N ARG A 164 3.24 -6.61 -0.09
CA ARG A 164 4.09 -5.91 0.88
C ARG A 164 3.34 -5.58 2.18
N LEU A 165 2.11 -5.11 2.06
CA LEU A 165 1.26 -4.81 3.22
C LEU A 165 0.97 -6.06 4.05
N LYS A 166 0.64 -7.19 3.40
CA LYS A 166 0.45 -8.49 4.05
C LYS A 166 1.71 -8.93 4.78
N ALA A 167 2.87 -8.90 4.12
CA ALA A 167 4.14 -9.30 4.71
C ALA A 167 4.50 -8.44 5.93
N PHE A 168 4.40 -7.10 5.80
CA PHE A 168 4.66 -6.17 6.88
C PHE A 168 3.76 -6.41 8.10
N ARG A 169 2.46 -6.60 7.86
CA ARG A 169 1.49 -6.89 8.92
C ARG A 169 1.80 -8.19 9.62
N THR A 170 2.01 -9.28 8.88
CA THR A 170 2.35 -10.59 9.45
C THR A 170 3.61 -10.51 10.30
N SER A 171 4.65 -9.82 9.82
CA SER A 171 5.89 -9.61 10.58
C SER A 171 5.63 -8.85 11.87
N THR A 172 4.82 -7.79 11.83
CA THR A 172 4.55 -6.96 13.01
C THR A 172 3.66 -7.69 14.03
N ASP A 173 2.63 -8.40 13.55
CA ASP A 173 1.76 -9.22 14.40
C ASP A 173 2.56 -10.33 15.09
N TYR A 174 3.55 -10.92 14.40
CA TYR A 174 4.48 -11.89 14.97
C TYR A 174 5.34 -11.27 16.09
N THR A 175 6.02 -10.15 15.84
CA THR A 175 6.84 -9.48 16.87
C THR A 175 6.00 -9.03 18.07
N LEU A 176 4.78 -8.56 17.85
CA LEU A 176 3.89 -8.16 18.93
C LEU A 176 3.46 -9.37 19.78
N LYS A 177 3.24 -10.52 19.14
CA LYS A 177 2.97 -11.78 19.84
C LYS A 177 4.16 -12.22 20.69
N GLU A 178 5.38 -12.22 20.17
CA GLU A 178 6.58 -12.54 20.95
C GLU A 178 6.76 -11.60 22.15
N CYS A 179 6.54 -10.30 21.96
CA CYS A 179 6.59 -9.33 23.05
C CYS A 179 5.54 -9.63 24.13
N ALA A 180 4.31 -9.98 23.73
CA ALA A 180 3.25 -10.34 24.66
C ALA A 180 3.55 -11.64 25.44
N GLU A 181 4.11 -12.64 24.76
CA GLU A 181 4.58 -13.88 25.40
C GLU A 181 5.69 -13.59 26.43
N LYS A 182 6.63 -12.70 26.09
CA LYS A 182 7.69 -12.27 27.02
C LYS A 182 7.14 -11.53 28.24
N VAL A 183 6.12 -10.69 28.07
CA VAL A 183 5.42 -10.05 29.19
C VAL A 183 4.81 -11.10 30.11
N ASN A 184 4.14 -12.12 29.57
CA ASN A 184 3.52 -13.18 30.37
C ASN A 184 4.58 -14.01 31.12
N GLU A 185 5.70 -14.34 30.48
CA GLU A 185 6.81 -15.04 31.13
C GLU A 185 7.38 -14.24 32.31
N LEU A 186 7.66 -12.95 32.10
CA LEU A 186 8.19 -12.07 33.15
C LEU A 186 7.18 -11.83 34.28
N GLN A 187 5.89 -11.74 33.95
CA GLN A 187 4.82 -11.65 34.95
C GLN A 187 4.79 -12.91 35.84
N SER A 188 4.84 -14.09 35.22
CA SER A 188 4.85 -15.36 35.94
C SER A 188 6.08 -15.48 36.84
N ASN A 189 7.25 -15.13 36.33
CA ASN A 189 8.49 -15.11 37.11
C ASN A 189 8.42 -14.12 38.29
N TYR A 190 7.91 -12.90 38.07
CA TYR A 190 7.71 -11.93 39.15
C TYR A 190 6.73 -12.44 40.22
N ALA A 191 5.61 -13.04 39.81
CA ALA A 191 4.62 -13.59 40.73
C ALA A 191 5.21 -14.72 41.59
N GLU A 192 6.01 -15.61 41.01
CA GLU A 192 6.67 -16.69 41.74
C GLU A 192 7.73 -16.17 42.71
N MET A 193 8.56 -15.22 42.28
CA MET A 193 9.55 -14.59 43.16
C MET A 193 8.88 -13.83 44.33
N TYR A 194 7.71 -13.22 44.08
CA TYR A 194 6.93 -12.58 45.13
C TYR A 194 6.38 -13.60 46.13
N ARG A 195 5.87 -14.74 45.64
CA ARG A 195 5.38 -15.85 46.48
C ARG A 195 6.49 -16.39 47.39
N ILE A 196 7.65 -16.70 46.83
CA ILE A 196 8.82 -17.22 47.57
C ILE A 196 9.28 -16.19 48.62
N HIS A 197 9.36 -14.91 48.24
CA HIS A 197 9.77 -13.85 49.17
C HIS A 197 8.81 -13.72 50.37
N ARG A 198 7.50 -13.83 50.13
CA ARG A 198 6.47 -13.82 51.18
C ARG A 198 6.61 -14.99 52.15
N GLU A 199 7.01 -16.17 51.66
CA GLU A 199 7.15 -17.38 52.48
C GLU A 199 8.45 -17.42 53.28
N ILE A 200 9.56 -16.89 52.76
CA ILE A 200 10.91 -17.11 53.30
C ILE A 200 11.52 -15.86 53.97
N LEU A 201 10.95 -14.66 53.80
CA LEU A 201 11.35 -13.40 54.48
C LEU A 201 12.89 -13.14 54.52
N GLN A 202 13.58 -13.49 53.43
CA GLN A 202 15.03 -13.29 53.28
C GLN A 202 15.39 -11.99 52.56
N THR A 203 16.41 -11.28 53.05
CA THR A 203 16.89 -10.00 52.51
C THR A 203 17.51 -10.12 51.11
N LYS A 204 18.15 -11.25 50.78
CA LYS A 204 18.73 -11.50 49.44
C LYS A 204 17.64 -11.65 48.37
N ALA A 205 16.47 -12.20 48.73
CA ALA A 205 15.33 -12.37 47.83
C ALA A 205 14.67 -11.04 47.41
N ILE A 206 14.82 -9.96 48.20
CA ILE A 206 14.24 -8.64 47.89
C ILE A 206 14.86 -8.04 46.63
N LYS A 207 16.19 -8.15 46.48
CA LYS A 207 16.90 -7.62 45.30
C LYS A 207 16.46 -8.33 44.03
N ASP A 208 16.36 -9.65 44.07
CA ASP A 208 15.96 -10.45 42.92
C ASP A 208 14.48 -10.26 42.56
N LEU A 209 13.62 -10.07 43.57
CA LEU A 209 12.22 -9.67 43.38
C LEU A 209 12.08 -8.30 42.70
N LEU A 210 12.84 -7.29 43.15
CA LEU A 210 12.84 -5.97 42.53
C LEU A 210 13.36 -6.01 41.09
N ASN A 211 14.38 -6.82 40.81
CA ASN A 211 14.88 -7.02 39.45
C ASN A 211 13.84 -7.68 38.54
N ALA A 212 13.13 -8.70 39.04
CA ALA A 212 12.03 -9.35 38.31
C ALA A 212 10.89 -8.37 38.03
N HIS A 213 10.49 -7.56 39.03
CA HIS A 213 9.49 -6.51 38.89
C HIS A 213 9.88 -5.48 37.82
N ASN A 214 11.10 -4.93 37.91
CA ASN A 214 11.60 -3.93 36.97
C ASN A 214 11.64 -4.48 35.55
N SER A 215 12.06 -5.73 35.38
CA SER A 215 12.11 -6.39 34.06
C SER A 215 10.70 -6.55 33.47
N TYR A 216 9.74 -7.01 34.27
CA TYR A 216 8.34 -7.12 33.87
C TYR A 216 7.75 -5.76 33.47
N VAL A 217 7.87 -4.76 34.33
CA VAL A 217 7.32 -3.41 34.11
C VAL A 217 7.92 -2.78 32.86
N LEU A 218 9.23 -2.90 32.66
CA LEU A 218 9.91 -2.36 31.47
C LEU A 218 9.39 -3.03 30.19
N GLN A 219 9.30 -4.37 30.17
CA GLN A 219 8.79 -5.11 29.01
C GLN A 219 7.32 -4.79 28.74
N LEU A 220 6.49 -4.62 29.78
CA LEU A 220 5.09 -4.21 29.66
C LEU A 220 4.97 -2.82 29.02
N HIS A 221 5.74 -1.85 29.50
CA HIS A 221 5.76 -0.51 28.91
C HIS A 221 6.22 -0.52 27.45
N MET A 222 7.28 -1.27 27.14
CA MET A 222 7.78 -1.40 25.78
C MET A 222 6.73 -2.02 24.85
N THR A 223 6.07 -3.09 25.29
CA THR A 223 5.03 -3.79 24.50
C THR A 223 3.81 -2.89 24.28
N ASN A 224 3.37 -2.16 25.31
CA ASN A 224 2.26 -1.22 25.20
C ASN A 224 2.59 -0.05 24.29
N ALA A 225 3.81 0.49 24.38
CA ALA A 225 4.29 1.56 23.49
C ALA A 225 4.34 1.09 22.04
N MET A 226 4.86 -0.12 21.78
CA MET A 226 4.90 -0.73 20.46
C MET A 226 3.50 -0.95 19.89
N LYS A 227 2.57 -1.46 20.71
CA LYS A 227 1.17 -1.65 20.33
C LYS A 227 0.49 -0.32 19.97
N ALA A 228 0.68 0.71 20.79
CA ALA A 228 0.13 2.04 20.54
C ALA A 228 0.71 2.67 19.26
N TYR A 229 2.03 2.58 19.07
CA TYR A 229 2.72 3.06 17.87
C TYR A 229 2.22 2.36 16.60
N TYR A 230 2.05 1.04 16.67
CA TYR A 230 1.54 0.24 15.56
C TYR A 230 0.12 0.66 15.15
N HIS A 231 -0.81 0.72 16.11
CA HIS A 231 -2.22 1.00 15.80
C HIS A 231 -2.51 2.47 15.49
N ASN A 232 -1.79 3.40 16.13
CA ASN A 232 -2.10 4.83 16.02
C ASN A 232 -1.31 5.53 14.91
N LEU A 233 -0.14 5.01 14.52
CA LEU A 233 0.73 5.67 13.55
C LEU A 233 1.02 4.80 12.33
N VAL A 234 1.59 3.62 12.54
CA VAL A 234 2.10 2.78 11.45
C VAL A 234 0.99 2.28 10.54
N LEU A 235 -0.07 1.71 11.14
CA LEU A 235 -1.15 1.12 10.38
C LEU A 235 -1.97 2.15 9.59
N PRO A 236 -2.34 3.33 10.14
CA PRO A 236 -2.96 4.40 9.35
C PRO A 236 -2.08 4.91 8.20
N GLN A 237 -0.77 5.07 8.42
CA GLN A 237 0.15 5.53 7.37
C GLN A 237 0.25 4.53 6.22
N LEU A 238 0.31 3.23 6.52
CA LEU A 238 0.32 2.17 5.51
C LEU A 238 -0.92 2.17 4.62
N MET A 239 -2.07 2.63 5.14
CA MET A 239 -3.32 2.68 4.38
C MET A 239 -3.55 4.02 3.67
N GLN A 240 -2.75 5.05 3.98
CA GLN A 240 -2.80 6.35 3.30
C GLN A 240 -1.77 6.46 2.16
N VAL A 241 -0.68 5.70 2.24
CA VAL A 241 0.40 5.70 1.24
C VAL A 241 0.18 4.64 0.13
N SER A 242 -0.83 3.78 0.28
CA SER A 242 -1.33 2.89 -0.77
C SER A 242 -2.38 3.59 -1.62
#